data_AF-A0A0D2JQA7-F1
#
_entry.id   AF-A0A0D2JQA7-F1
#
_cell.length_a   1.000
_cell.length_b   1.000
_cell.length_c   1.000
_cell.angle_alpha   90.00
_cell.angle_beta   90.00
_cell.angle_gamma   90.00
#
_symmetry.space_group_name_H-M   'P 1'
#
loop_
_entity.id
_entity.type
_entity.pdbx_description
1 polymer ?
#
loop_
_entity_poly.entity_id
_entity_poly.type
_entity_poly.pdbx_seq_one_letter_code
_entity_poly.pdbx_strand_id
1 'polypeptide(L)'
;MFRTTNKRHTITLLRTTRPYRNLHMDKRPKFRFRRPLDGLAYEFHLEGGTAKESVYVRSDSAVRMIYDREFGWSIWDDPDAESASRMLLGRVWEVPVKDQGDQPPEGVWVSRKADKSYVYILEYLE
;
A
#
# COMPACT_ATOMS: atom_id res chain seq x y z
N MET A 1 -46.75 16.09 29.44
CA MET A 1 -45.97 14.83 29.61
C MET A 1 -46.35 13.92 28.44
N PHE A 2 -45.54 13.91 27.37
CA PHE A 2 -45.79 13.06 26.20
C PHE A 2 -44.51 12.27 25.88
N ARG A 3 -44.61 10.95 26.02
CA ARG A 3 -43.63 9.98 25.52
C ARG A 3 -43.89 9.76 24.04
N THR A 4 -42.84 9.83 23.22
CA THR A 4 -42.85 9.21 21.88
C THR A 4 -41.56 8.45 21.67
N THR A 5 -41.77 7.20 21.29
CA THR A 5 -40.83 6.11 21.12
C THR A 5 -40.17 6.13 19.75
N ASN A 6 -38.84 6.11 19.77
CA ASN A 6 -37.90 5.31 18.98
C ASN A 6 -38.41 4.65 17.66
N LYS A 7 -37.77 5.00 16.53
CA LYS A 7 -37.51 4.07 15.41
C LYS A 7 -36.11 4.31 14.84
N ARG A 8 -35.11 3.68 15.45
CA ARG A 8 -33.78 3.47 14.83
C ARG A 8 -33.98 2.62 13.58
N HIS A 9 -33.75 3.23 12.41
CA HIS A 9 -33.57 2.47 11.18
C HIS A 9 -32.11 2.02 11.15
N THR A 10 -31.88 0.79 11.58
CA THR A 10 -30.61 0.09 11.37
C THR A 10 -30.54 -0.26 9.88
N ILE A 11 -29.83 0.57 9.11
CA ILE A 11 -29.47 0.22 7.73
C ILE A 11 -28.29 -0.75 7.83
N THR A 12 -28.60 -2.04 7.75
CA THR A 12 -27.62 -3.09 7.50
C THR A 12 -27.08 -2.89 6.08
N LEU A 13 -26.00 -2.13 5.93
CA LEU A 13 -25.22 -2.13 4.70
C LEU A 13 -24.52 -3.47 4.60
N LEU A 14 -25.03 -4.31 3.71
CA LEU A 14 -24.39 -5.53 3.26
C LEU A 14 -22.97 -5.17 2.79
N ARG A 15 -21.96 -5.59 3.55
CA ARG A 15 -20.54 -5.54 3.17
C ARG A 15 -20.35 -6.39 1.92
N THR A 16 -20.49 -5.79 0.76
CA THR A 16 -19.96 -6.33 -0.49
C THR A 16 -18.45 -6.16 -0.44
N THR A 17 -17.77 -7.13 0.15
CA THR A 17 -16.35 -7.37 -0.12
C THR A 17 -16.26 -7.66 -1.62
N ARG A 18 -15.88 -6.66 -2.41
CA ARG A 18 -15.57 -6.89 -3.82
C ARG A 18 -14.42 -7.89 -3.85
N PRO A 19 -14.60 -9.10 -4.39
CA PRO A 19 -13.46 -9.95 -4.62
C PRO A 19 -12.58 -9.22 -5.64
N TYR A 20 -11.29 -9.08 -5.34
CA TYR A 20 -10.22 -8.65 -6.26
C TYR A 20 -10.09 -9.68 -7.41
N ARG A 21 -11.18 -9.86 -8.15
CA ARG A 21 -11.39 -10.93 -9.13
C ARG A 21 -11.10 -10.34 -10.50
N ASN A 22 -9.95 -10.73 -11.03
CA ASN A 22 -9.55 -10.70 -12.44
C ASN A 22 -9.16 -9.34 -13.03
N LEU A 23 -7.87 -8.98 -12.88
CA LEU A 23 -7.12 -8.13 -13.82
C LEU A 23 -5.61 -8.46 -13.76
N HIS A 24 -5.23 -9.75 -13.70
CA HIS A 24 -3.82 -10.16 -13.79
C HIS A 24 -3.50 -10.63 -15.21
N MET A 25 -3.30 -9.67 -16.11
CA MET A 25 -2.51 -9.89 -17.33
C MET A 25 -1.03 -9.88 -16.93
N ASP A 26 -0.38 -11.04 -16.76
CA ASP A 26 1.08 -11.23 -16.73
C ASP A 26 1.94 -10.13 -16.07
N LYS A 27 1.56 -9.64 -14.89
CA LYS A 27 2.40 -8.67 -14.17
C LYS A 27 3.38 -9.44 -13.32
N ARG A 28 4.46 -9.93 -13.95
CA ARG A 28 5.61 -10.47 -13.22
C ARG A 28 6.02 -9.45 -12.15
N PRO A 29 6.21 -9.87 -10.89
CA PRO A 29 6.75 -9.02 -9.85
C PRO A 29 8.01 -8.29 -10.34
N LYS A 30 8.10 -6.99 -10.06
CA LYS A 30 9.27 -6.17 -10.41
C LYS A 30 10.28 -6.15 -9.28
N PHE A 31 9.81 -6.17 -8.04
CA PHE A 31 10.64 -6.22 -6.85
C PHE A 31 9.89 -6.91 -5.72
N ARG A 32 10.64 -7.28 -4.68
CA ARG A 32 10.09 -7.79 -3.42
C ARG A 32 10.58 -6.97 -2.25
N PHE A 33 9.73 -6.90 -1.23
CA PHE A 33 10.13 -6.55 0.12
C PHE A 33 10.35 -7.80 0.94
N ARG A 34 11.54 -7.96 1.54
CA ARG A 34 11.84 -9.06 2.45
C ARG A 34 12.14 -8.52 3.84
N ARG A 35 11.43 -9.00 4.86
CA ARG A 35 11.68 -8.66 6.26
C ARG A 35 12.81 -9.53 6.80
N PRO A 36 13.95 -8.96 7.25
CA PRO A 36 15.06 -9.77 7.75
C PRO A 36 14.71 -10.58 9.00
N LEU A 37 13.83 -10.07 9.86
CA LEU A 37 13.49 -10.67 11.15
C LEU A 37 12.95 -12.10 11.03
N ASP A 38 12.11 -12.36 10.02
CA ASP A 38 11.37 -13.62 9.90
C ASP A 38 11.25 -14.12 8.45
N GLY A 39 11.92 -13.47 7.50
CA GLY A 39 11.91 -13.86 6.09
C GLY A 39 10.59 -13.55 5.38
N LEU A 40 9.63 -12.89 6.02
CA LEU A 40 8.36 -12.55 5.37
C LEU A 40 8.61 -11.70 4.14
N ALA A 41 8.06 -12.12 3.00
CA ALA A 41 8.26 -11.47 1.72
C ALA A 41 6.94 -11.02 1.09
N TYR A 42 7.00 -9.89 0.40
CA TYR A 42 5.89 -9.30 -0.34
C TYR A 42 6.35 -8.88 -1.72
N GLU A 43 5.64 -9.33 -2.76
CA GLU A 43 5.97 -9.03 -4.15
C GLU A 43 5.10 -7.92 -4.69
N PHE A 44 5.72 -6.99 -5.42
CA PHE A 44 5.06 -5.84 -6.02
C PHE A 44 5.19 -5.90 -7.53
N HIS A 45 4.08 -5.62 -8.21
CA HIS A 45 4.01 -5.62 -9.66
C HIS A 45 3.56 -4.25 -10.19
N LEU A 46 4.00 -3.89 -11.39
CA LEU A 46 3.69 -2.60 -12.00
C LEU A 46 2.22 -2.58 -12.47
N GLU A 47 1.36 -1.85 -11.77
CA GLU A 47 -0.03 -1.66 -12.18
C GLU A 47 -0.13 -0.78 -13.44
N GLY A 48 0.66 0.29 -13.52
CA GLY A 48 0.70 1.17 -14.68
C GLY A 48 1.62 2.37 -14.47
N GLY A 49 1.67 3.26 -15.46
CA GLY A 49 2.52 4.44 -15.44
C GLY A 49 3.96 4.19 -15.90
N THR A 50 4.76 5.25 -15.87
CA THR A 50 6.17 5.26 -16.24
C THR A 50 6.95 6.19 -15.32
N ALA A 51 8.19 5.85 -14.99
CA ALA A 51 9.03 6.64 -14.09
C ALA A 51 8.30 6.97 -12.76
N LYS A 52 8.33 8.22 -12.31
CA LYS A 52 7.67 8.67 -11.07
C LYS A 52 6.13 8.61 -11.10
N GLU A 53 5.53 8.41 -12.27
CA GLU A 53 4.08 8.15 -12.39
C GLU A 53 3.72 6.67 -12.26
N SER A 54 4.72 5.81 -12.02
CA SER A 54 4.48 4.37 -11.86
C SER A 54 3.72 4.07 -10.57
N VAL A 55 2.74 3.17 -10.69
CA VAL A 55 1.99 2.62 -9.56
C VAL A 55 2.35 1.15 -9.43
N TYR A 56 2.88 0.77 -8.28
CA TYR A 56 3.17 -0.63 -7.95
C TYR A 56 2.18 -1.13 -6.92
N VAL A 57 1.65 -2.34 -7.12
CA VAL A 57 0.66 -2.94 -6.23
C VAL A 57 1.20 -4.24 -5.66
N ARG A 58 0.94 -4.45 -4.37
CA ARG A 58 1.31 -5.70 -3.69
C ARG A 58 0.44 -6.85 -4.20
N SER A 59 1.05 -8.00 -4.46
CA SER A 59 0.36 -9.11 -5.12
C SER A 59 -0.73 -9.78 -4.28
N ASP A 60 -0.69 -9.62 -2.96
CA ASP A 60 -1.61 -10.26 -2.00
C ASP A 60 -2.64 -9.29 -1.38
N SER A 61 -2.60 -8.00 -1.72
CA SER A 61 -3.48 -6.99 -1.12
C SER A 61 -3.46 -5.67 -1.87
N ALA A 62 -4.40 -4.79 -1.52
CA ALA A 62 -4.56 -3.47 -2.13
C ALA A 62 -3.53 -2.40 -1.71
N VAL A 63 -2.40 -2.79 -1.10
CA VAL A 63 -1.33 -1.88 -0.71
C VAL A 63 -0.60 -1.38 -1.97
N ARG A 64 -0.42 -0.07 -2.08
CA ARG A 64 0.19 0.57 -3.25
C ARG A 64 1.48 1.31 -2.90
N MET A 65 2.45 1.24 -3.79
CA MET A 65 3.63 2.10 -3.78
C MET A 65 3.53 3.08 -4.94
N ILE A 66 3.72 4.36 -4.63
CA ILE A 66 3.70 5.47 -5.58
C ILE A 66 4.80 6.46 -5.23
N TYR A 67 5.10 7.37 -6.16
CA TYR A 67 5.90 8.55 -5.83
C TYR A 67 5.00 9.65 -5.27
N ASP A 68 5.37 10.18 -4.11
CA ASP A 68 4.78 11.35 -3.49
C ASP A 68 5.80 12.50 -3.46
N ARG A 69 5.35 13.75 -3.55
CA ARG A 69 6.26 14.91 -3.59
C ARG A 69 6.96 15.19 -2.27
N GLU A 70 6.33 14.87 -1.14
CA GLU A 70 6.85 15.10 0.19
C GLU A 70 7.66 13.91 0.70
N PHE A 71 7.21 12.69 0.39
CA PHE A 71 7.79 11.45 0.92
C PHE A 71 8.61 10.66 -0.10
N GLY A 72 8.62 11.06 -1.37
CA GLY A 72 9.21 10.28 -2.46
C GLY A 72 8.45 8.97 -2.68
N TRP A 73 9.16 7.94 -3.14
CA TRP A 73 8.63 6.59 -3.20
C TRP A 73 8.21 6.11 -1.82
N SER A 74 6.91 5.84 -1.69
CA SER A 74 6.26 5.56 -0.41
C SER A 74 5.12 4.57 -0.58
N ILE A 75 4.87 3.80 0.48
CA ILE A 75 3.83 2.77 0.55
C ILE A 75 2.63 3.37 1.27
N TRP A 76 1.46 3.16 0.69
CA TRP A 76 0.20 3.65 1.20
C TRP A 76 -0.85 2.54 1.23
N ASP A 77 -1.86 2.70 2.06
CA ASP A 77 -3.04 1.85 2.06
C ASP A 77 -3.90 2.05 0.80
N ASP A 78 -4.94 1.22 0.72
CA ASP A 78 -5.90 1.23 -0.39
C ASP A 78 -6.70 2.54 -0.38
N PRO A 79 -6.63 3.38 -1.42
CA PRO A 79 -7.43 4.59 -1.51
C PRO A 79 -8.94 4.33 -1.56
N ASP A 80 -9.37 3.11 -1.91
CA ASP A 80 -10.78 2.71 -1.95
C ASP A 80 -11.28 2.16 -0.60
N ALA A 81 -10.41 2.03 0.40
CA ALA A 81 -10.84 1.72 1.77
C ALA A 81 -11.72 2.86 2.29
N GLU A 82 -12.80 2.56 3.01
CA GLU A 82 -13.85 3.50 3.47
C GLU A 82 -13.36 4.69 4.34
N SER A 83 -12.04 4.86 4.53
CA SER A 83 -11.44 6.01 5.17
C SER A 83 -11.16 7.12 4.16
N ALA A 84 -11.68 8.32 4.44
CA ALA A 84 -11.52 9.53 3.62
C ALA A 84 -10.06 10.04 3.50
N SER A 85 -9.09 9.38 4.14
CA SER A 85 -7.68 9.77 4.13
C SER A 85 -6.80 8.54 3.88
N ARG A 86 -5.99 8.62 2.83
CA ARG A 86 -4.94 7.65 2.54
C ARG A 86 -3.86 7.69 3.64
N MET A 87 -3.48 6.54 4.17
CA MET A 87 -2.51 6.41 5.26
C MET A 87 -1.12 6.03 4.73
N LEU A 88 -0.09 6.79 5.10
CA LEU A 88 1.31 6.46 4.83
C LEU A 88 1.71 5.24 5.69
N LEU A 89 2.04 4.15 5.02
CA LEU A 89 2.42 2.88 5.65
C LEU A 89 3.93 2.67 5.69
N GLY A 90 4.71 3.23 4.77
CA GLY A 90 6.15 3.03 4.78
C GLY A 90 6.90 3.86 3.76
N ARG A 91 8.21 3.99 3.97
CA ARG A 91 9.11 4.75 3.10
C ARG A 91 10.53 4.20 3.17
N VAL A 92 11.33 4.55 2.18
CA VAL A 92 12.78 4.31 2.20
C VAL A 92 13.39 5.02 3.40
N TRP A 93 14.33 4.36 4.07
CA TRP A 93 14.99 4.90 5.25
C TRP A 93 16.15 5.82 4.90
N GLU A 94 17.00 5.40 3.97
CA GLU A 94 18.33 6.00 3.78
C GLU A 94 18.41 6.97 2.59
N VAL A 95 17.47 6.91 1.64
CA VAL A 95 17.53 7.68 0.40
C VAL A 95 16.64 8.93 0.48
N PRO A 96 17.21 10.15 0.58
CA PRO A 96 16.44 11.39 0.62
C PRO A 96 15.63 11.58 -0.66
N VAL A 97 14.45 12.21 -0.56
CA VAL A 97 13.53 12.41 -1.70
C VAL A 97 14.20 13.03 -2.93
N LYS A 98 15.10 14.00 -2.72
CA LYS A 98 15.85 14.68 -3.79
C LYS A 98 16.79 13.75 -4.58
N ASP A 99 17.21 12.64 -3.97
CA ASP A 99 18.16 11.69 -4.54
C ASP A 99 17.45 10.44 -5.09
N GLN A 100 16.12 10.37 -4.97
CA GLN A 100 15.32 9.27 -5.51
C GLN A 100 15.06 9.45 -7.01
N GLY A 101 15.39 8.41 -7.77
CA GLY A 101 15.21 8.34 -9.21
C GLY A 101 13.79 7.99 -9.65
N ASP A 102 13.70 7.54 -10.91
CA ASP A 102 12.45 7.21 -11.60
C ASP A 102 11.79 5.90 -11.13
N GLN A 103 12.46 5.15 -10.27
CA GLN A 103 11.96 3.89 -9.72
C GLN A 103 12.21 3.84 -8.21
N PRO A 104 11.44 3.01 -7.47
CA PRO A 104 11.66 2.80 -6.05
C PRO A 104 13.12 2.40 -5.76
N PRO A 105 13.78 3.05 -4.79
CA PRO A 105 15.14 2.68 -4.42
C PRO A 105 15.18 1.30 -3.76
N GLU A 106 16.16 0.48 -4.16
CA GLU A 106 16.55 -0.71 -3.41
C GLU A 106 17.07 -0.34 -2.01
N GLY A 107 17.11 -1.35 -1.13
CA GLY A 107 17.70 -1.19 0.19
C GLY A 107 16.66 -1.11 1.30
N VAL A 108 16.95 -0.34 2.35
CA VAL A 108 16.21 -0.38 3.63
C VAL A 108 14.95 0.47 3.59
N TRP A 109 13.83 -0.14 3.95
CA TRP A 109 12.55 0.52 4.11
C TRP A 109 11.96 0.26 5.49
N VAL A 110 11.31 1.28 6.04
CA VAL A 110 10.60 1.19 7.32
C VAL A 110 9.11 1.37 7.06
N SER A 111 8.33 0.44 7.58
CA SER A 111 6.87 0.49 7.56
C SER A 111 6.30 0.54 8.96
N ARG A 112 5.24 1.33 9.15
CA ARG A 112 4.44 1.39 10.36
C ARG A 112 3.14 0.62 10.15
N LYS A 113 2.81 -0.26 11.10
CA LYS A 113 1.50 -0.90 11.20
C LYS A 113 1.04 -0.81 12.64
N ALA A 114 -0.04 -0.05 12.86
CA ALA A 114 -0.53 0.31 14.19
C ALA A 114 0.58 0.97 15.05
N ASP A 115 0.93 0.35 16.17
CA ASP A 115 1.93 0.76 17.15
C ASP A 115 3.33 0.17 16.89
N LYS A 116 3.49 -0.62 15.82
CA LYS A 116 4.75 -1.30 15.49
C LYS A 116 5.39 -0.75 14.23
N SER A 117 6.72 -0.80 14.20
CA SER A 117 7.54 -0.55 13.02
C SER A 117 8.22 -1.84 12.57
N TYR A 118 8.34 -2.02 11.26
CA TYR A 118 8.98 -3.17 10.64
C TYR A 118 9.97 -2.69 9.59
N VAL A 119 11.13 -3.35 9.54
CA VAL A 119 12.17 -3.10 8.55
C VAL A 119 12.07 -4.15 7.45
N TYR A 120 12.12 -3.70 6.21
CA TYR A 120 12.17 -4.55 5.03
C TYR A 120 13.34 -4.12 4.13
N ILE A 121 13.81 -5.06 3.31
CA ILE A 121 14.75 -4.79 2.23
C ILE A 121 14.00 -4.91 0.90
N LEU A 122 14.04 -3.86 0.07
CA LEU A 122 13.59 -3.90 -1.31
C LEU A 122 14.71 -4.45 -2.18
N GLU A 123 14.40 -5.50 -2.95
CA GLU A 123 15.29 -6.14 -3.94
C GLU A 123 14.53 -6.26 -5.26
N TYR A 124 15.09 -5.80 -6.39
CA TYR A 124 14.50 -6.05 -7.71
C TYR A 124 14.59 -7.53 -8.09
N LEU A 125 13.59 -7.98 -8.84
CA LEU A 125 13.48 -9.34 -9.35
C LEU A 125 13.85 -9.32 -10.84
N GLU A 126 14.83 -10.14 -11.23
CA GLU A 126 15.29 -10.30 -12.62
C GLU A 126 14.19 -10.82 -13.57
#